data_AF-C4Y5A1-F1
#
_entry.id   AF-C4Y5A1-F1
#
_cell.length_a   1.000
_cell.length_b   1.000
_cell.length_c   1.000
_cell.angle_alpha   90.00
_cell.angle_beta   90.00
_cell.angle_gamma   90.00
#
_symmetry.space_group_name_H-M   'P 1'
#
loop_
_entity.id
_entity.type
_entity.pdbx_description
1 polymer ?
#
loop_
_entity_poly.entity_id
_entity_poly.type
_entity_poly.pdbx_seq_one_letter_code
_entity_poly.pdbx_strand_id
1 'polypeptide(L)'
;MSTASTATTPPVSRSSSDESFKESYKKLSGPSASIVSVYSAAFTARLIEHVMGRCVIEDLNPFEIEKHYHLQEWYYCFKKKFMRTFPSGEEFFTHPREEYEKFFSGSEESIRQVSNCMEQCFHMCIKHLLENKVFFPESMFYTREFIENEFIPSIRDSDKNAYLVATQIRRTKLAMRASQGDYKPLLFHLLALSVSPEKIWCQFLAIFVPKLTTPKLIEECTQLFRKAESSMKTIEKQIQLWYVSIAEYHKNWLSKGPGRVKRFEV
;
A
#
# COMPACT_ATOMS: atom_id res chain seq x y z
N MET A 1 30.49 -7.71 55.55
CA MET A 1 29.03 -7.71 55.76
C MET A 1 28.45 -6.52 55.01
N SER A 2 27.47 -6.77 54.14
CA SER A 2 26.48 -5.81 53.57
C SER A 2 27.01 -4.72 52.62
N THR A 3 26.45 -4.42 51.43
CA THR A 3 25.27 -4.90 50.69
C THR A 3 25.42 -4.43 49.23
N ALA A 4 24.96 -5.25 48.29
CA ALA A 4 24.91 -4.92 46.86
C ALA A 4 23.80 -3.88 46.57
N SER A 5 24.12 -2.83 45.82
CA SER A 5 23.14 -1.88 45.28
C SER A 5 22.46 -2.45 44.05
N THR A 6 21.19 -2.80 44.20
CA THR A 6 20.29 -3.18 43.13
C THR A 6 19.88 -1.92 42.36
N ALA A 7 20.38 -1.76 41.13
CA ALA A 7 19.90 -0.74 40.21
C ALA A 7 18.60 -1.24 39.56
N THR A 8 17.47 -0.71 40.03
CA THR A 8 16.14 -0.99 39.48
C THR A 8 15.95 -0.21 38.19
N THR A 9 15.96 -0.90 37.06
CA THR A 9 15.53 -0.38 35.75
C THR A 9 14.05 0.02 35.80
N PRO A 10 13.65 1.22 35.34
CA PRO A 10 12.24 1.56 35.20
C PRO A 10 11.59 0.75 34.06
N PRO A 11 10.32 0.35 34.20
CA PRO A 11 9.63 -0.39 33.16
C PRO A 11 9.39 0.52 31.95
N VAL A 12 9.75 0.02 30.77
CA VAL A 12 9.39 0.59 29.48
C VAL A 12 7.87 0.46 29.32
N SER A 13 7.16 1.50 29.72
CA SER A 13 5.75 1.69 29.41
C SER A 13 5.59 1.80 27.89
N ARG A 14 5.13 0.71 27.27
CA ARG A 14 4.55 0.76 25.92
C ARG A 14 3.27 1.60 26.01
N SER A 15 3.36 2.86 25.59
CA SER A 15 2.21 3.76 25.50
C SER A 15 1.30 3.32 24.37
N SER A 16 0.02 3.13 24.70
CA SER A 16 -1.09 2.77 23.83
C SER A 16 -1.63 4.03 23.12
N SER A 17 -1.00 4.46 22.02
CA SER A 17 -1.40 5.69 21.33
C SER A 17 -2.43 5.52 20.20
N ASP A 18 -2.69 4.29 19.73
CA ASP A 18 -3.60 4.10 18.59
C ASP A 18 -5.09 4.22 18.95
N GLU A 19 -5.47 4.01 20.21
CA GLU A 19 -6.88 4.15 20.64
C GLU A 19 -7.25 5.59 21.03
N SER A 20 -6.29 6.44 21.38
CA SER A 20 -6.54 7.83 21.76
C SER A 20 -6.84 8.74 20.55
N PHE A 21 -6.73 8.22 19.33
CA PHE A 21 -6.86 8.98 18.08
C PHE A 21 -8.32 9.20 17.64
N LYS A 22 -9.26 8.39 18.12
CA LYS A 22 -10.68 8.49 17.76
C LYS A 22 -11.44 9.26 18.82
N GLU A 23 -11.62 10.56 18.59
CA GLU A 23 -12.39 11.41 19.49
C GLU A 23 -13.89 11.15 19.26
N SER A 24 -14.47 10.27 20.10
CA SER A 24 -15.92 10.07 20.28
C SER A 24 -16.69 9.34 19.17
N TYR A 25 -17.26 8.19 19.53
CA TYR A 25 -18.25 7.45 18.74
C TYR A 25 -19.60 8.15 18.76
N LYS A 26 -19.95 8.92 17.73
CA LYS A 26 -21.33 9.40 17.57
C LYS A 26 -22.17 8.27 16.95
N LYS A 27 -22.90 7.52 17.78
CA LYS A 27 -23.96 6.61 17.30
C LYS A 27 -24.98 7.44 16.53
N LEU A 28 -24.94 7.39 15.20
CA LEU A 28 -26.09 7.76 14.38
C LEU A 28 -27.16 6.71 14.66
N SER A 29 -28.28 7.14 15.26
CA SER A 29 -29.38 6.26 15.62
C SER A 29 -30.05 5.72 14.34
N GLY A 30 -29.68 4.52 13.91
CA GLY A 30 -30.34 3.83 12.80
C GLY A 30 -29.78 2.41 12.60
N PRO A 31 -30.56 1.46 12.05
CA PRO A 31 -30.16 0.04 11.93
C PRO A 31 -28.98 -0.22 10.97
N SER A 32 -28.36 0.83 10.42
CA SER A 32 -27.30 0.75 9.40
C SER A 32 -26.13 1.70 9.67
N ALA A 33 -25.99 2.24 10.89
CA ALA A 33 -24.91 3.16 11.20
C ALA A 33 -23.55 2.42 11.26
N SER A 34 -22.79 2.51 10.17
CA SER A 34 -21.37 2.21 10.19
C SER A 34 -20.66 3.20 11.12
N ILE A 35 -19.69 2.70 11.89
CA ILE A 35 -18.87 3.52 12.77
C ILE A 35 -18.00 4.42 11.87
N VAL A 36 -18.38 5.68 11.72
CA VAL A 36 -17.52 6.69 11.07
C VAL A 36 -16.50 7.13 12.12
N SER A 37 -15.22 6.89 11.85
CA SER A 37 -14.14 7.48 12.66
C SER A 37 -14.22 8.99 12.51
N VAL A 38 -14.38 9.73 13.61
CA VAL A 38 -14.43 11.20 13.59
C VAL A 38 -13.09 11.73 14.07
N TYR A 39 -12.39 12.47 13.21
CA TYR A 39 -11.12 13.12 13.51
C TYR A 39 -11.33 14.60 13.81
N SER A 40 -10.55 15.18 14.73
CA SER A 40 -10.50 16.64 14.86
C SER A 40 -9.80 17.25 13.64
N ALA A 41 -10.51 18.12 12.90
CA ALA A 41 -10.01 18.71 11.65
C ALA A 41 -8.73 19.51 11.86
N ALA A 42 -8.75 20.43 12.84
CA ALA A 42 -7.62 21.31 13.14
C ALA A 42 -6.39 20.53 13.61
N PHE A 43 -6.59 19.46 14.39
CA PHE A 43 -5.49 18.60 14.83
C PHE A 43 -4.91 17.80 13.66
N THR A 44 -5.76 17.25 12.80
CA THR A 44 -5.33 16.47 11.64
C THR A 44 -4.55 17.33 10.64
N ALA A 45 -5.01 18.55 10.36
CA ALA A 45 -4.28 19.48 9.49
C ALA A 45 -2.85 19.72 9.98
N ARG A 46 -2.67 19.98 11.28
CA ARG A 46 -1.34 20.14 11.90
C ARG A 46 -0.48 18.88 11.78
N LEU A 47 -1.07 17.71 11.93
CA LEU A 47 -0.33 16.45 11.77
C LEU A 47 0.12 16.24 10.33
N ILE A 48 -0.70 16.55 9.33
CA ILE A 48 -0.31 16.47 7.92
C ILE A 48 0.90 17.36 7.65
N GLU A 49 0.84 18.63 8.08
CA GLU A 49 1.94 19.59 7.96
C GLU A 49 3.22 19.09 8.65
N HIS A 50 3.08 18.53 9.85
CA HIS A 50 4.18 17.99 10.63
C HIS A 50 4.80 16.73 9.99
N VAL A 51 3.98 15.83 9.46
CA VAL A 51 4.45 14.68 8.69
C VAL A 51 5.18 15.16 7.44
N MET A 52 4.65 16.14 6.71
CA MET A 52 5.34 16.72 5.55
C MET A 52 6.69 17.35 5.90
N GLY A 53 6.80 18.00 7.06
CA GLY A 53 8.09 18.56 7.52
C GLY A 53 9.13 17.50 7.91
N ARG A 54 8.72 16.25 8.16
CA ARG A 54 9.59 15.14 8.57
C ARG A 54 9.78 14.07 7.50
N CYS A 55 8.81 13.91 6.60
CA CYS A 55 8.78 12.88 5.59
C CYS A 55 9.76 13.25 4.48
N VAL A 56 10.68 12.34 4.19
CA VAL A 56 11.50 12.40 2.99
C VAL A 56 10.59 11.94 1.84
N ILE A 57 10.17 12.85 0.98
CA ILE A 57 9.20 12.54 -0.11
C ILE A 57 9.71 11.37 -0.96
N GLU A 58 11.02 11.22 -1.10
CA GLU A 58 11.67 10.10 -1.79
C GLU A 58 11.33 8.73 -1.20
N ASP A 59 11.04 8.63 0.10
CA ASP A 59 10.62 7.37 0.73
C ASP A 59 9.23 6.93 0.26
N LEU A 60 8.39 7.88 -0.18
CA LEU A 60 7.11 7.61 -0.82
C LEU A 60 7.28 7.07 -2.24
N ASN A 61 8.45 7.24 -2.87
CA ASN A 61 8.71 6.71 -4.19
C ASN A 61 8.75 5.17 -4.14
N PRO A 62 7.85 4.46 -4.82
CA PRO A 62 7.87 3.00 -4.81
C PRO A 62 8.99 2.41 -5.68
N PHE A 63 9.29 3.02 -6.84
CA PHE A 63 10.39 2.64 -7.72
C PHE A 63 10.55 3.68 -8.83
N GLU A 64 11.71 3.71 -9.49
CA GLU A 64 11.94 4.60 -10.62
C GLU A 64 11.12 4.20 -11.85
N ILE A 65 10.41 5.17 -12.43
CA ILE A 65 9.73 5.00 -13.72
C ILE A 65 10.54 5.61 -14.86
N GLU A 66 10.89 4.78 -15.82
CA GLU A 66 11.53 5.19 -17.07
C GLU A 66 10.50 5.46 -18.18
N LYS A 67 9.32 4.85 -18.07
CA LYS A 67 8.33 4.78 -19.14
C LYS A 67 6.92 4.98 -18.59
N HIS A 68 6.12 5.71 -19.36
CA HIS A 68 4.78 6.16 -18.98
C HIS A 68 3.83 5.00 -18.63
N TYR A 69 3.92 3.86 -19.32
CA TYR A 69 3.05 2.69 -19.07
C TYR A 69 3.24 2.03 -17.70
N HIS A 70 4.33 2.34 -16.97
CA HIS A 70 4.52 1.87 -15.59
C HIS A 70 3.80 2.72 -14.55
N LEU A 71 3.25 3.88 -14.95
CA LEU A 71 2.69 4.84 -14.02
C LEU A 71 1.53 4.26 -13.21
N GLN A 72 0.68 3.43 -13.80
CA GLN A 72 -0.44 2.82 -13.10
C GLN A 72 0.01 1.94 -11.92
N GLU A 73 1.04 1.11 -12.15
CA GLU A 73 1.63 0.29 -11.08
C GLU A 73 2.36 1.14 -10.04
N TRP A 74 3.09 2.14 -10.51
CA TRP A 74 3.77 3.09 -9.65
C TRP A 74 2.78 3.80 -8.73
N TYR A 75 1.69 4.34 -9.29
CA TYR A 75 0.66 5.07 -8.57
C TYR A 75 -0.05 4.17 -7.55
N TYR A 76 -0.35 2.92 -7.90
CA TYR A 76 -0.91 1.95 -6.96
C TYR A 76 -0.01 1.76 -5.73
N CYS A 77 1.31 1.62 -5.95
CA CYS A 77 2.26 1.44 -4.86
C CYS A 77 2.45 2.73 -4.05
N PHE A 78 2.47 3.88 -4.73
CA PHE A 78 2.52 5.20 -4.10
C PHE A 78 1.31 5.42 -3.19
N LYS A 79 0.07 5.16 -3.67
CA LYS A 79 -1.16 5.24 -2.86
C LYS A 79 -1.02 4.47 -1.56
N LYS A 80 -0.56 3.21 -1.63
CA LYS A 80 -0.37 2.38 -0.44
C LYS A 80 0.62 2.97 0.57
N LYS A 81 1.75 3.50 0.10
CA LYS A 81 2.73 4.17 0.96
C LYS A 81 2.15 5.44 1.58
N PHE A 82 1.49 6.26 0.77
CA PHE A 82 0.86 7.50 1.20
C PHE A 82 -0.22 7.26 2.26
N MET A 83 -1.14 6.31 2.02
CA MET A 83 -2.18 5.91 2.97
C MET A 83 -1.63 5.53 4.35
N ARG A 84 -0.46 4.87 4.38
CA ARG A 84 0.21 4.45 5.63
C ARG A 84 0.98 5.58 6.31
N THR A 85 1.36 6.60 5.56
CA THR A 85 2.22 7.69 6.04
C THR A 85 1.40 8.81 6.65
N PHE A 86 0.27 9.16 6.03
CA PHE A 86 -0.51 10.34 6.42
C PHE A 86 -1.72 9.97 7.27
N PRO A 87 -2.08 10.81 8.27
CA PRO A 87 -3.30 10.62 9.04
C PRO A 87 -4.50 10.74 8.11
N SER A 88 -5.49 9.85 8.25
CA SER A 88 -6.68 9.77 7.37
C SER A 88 -6.39 9.53 5.88
N GLY A 89 -5.19 9.06 5.53
CA GLY A 89 -4.78 8.84 4.14
C GLY A 89 -5.59 7.73 3.45
N GLU A 90 -6.11 6.75 4.19
CA GLU A 90 -7.01 5.74 3.66
C GLU A 90 -8.33 6.38 3.20
N GLU A 91 -8.98 7.15 4.08
CA GLU A 91 -10.22 7.86 3.80
C GLU A 91 -10.07 8.83 2.63
N PHE A 92 -8.93 9.53 2.56
CA PHE A 92 -8.62 10.45 1.46
C PHE A 92 -8.67 9.77 0.09
N PHE A 93 -8.24 8.51 -0.02
CA PHE A 93 -8.21 7.80 -1.30
C PHE A 93 -9.42 6.92 -1.56
N THR A 94 -10.22 6.58 -0.55
CA THR A 94 -11.42 5.74 -0.71
C THR A 94 -12.70 6.54 -0.92
N HIS A 95 -12.71 7.83 -0.56
CA HIS A 95 -13.90 8.67 -0.63
C HIS A 95 -13.68 9.91 -1.52
N PRO A 96 -14.69 10.37 -2.27
CA PRO A 96 -14.69 11.70 -2.88
C PRO A 96 -14.46 12.79 -1.83
N ARG A 97 -14.06 13.99 -2.27
CA ARG A 97 -13.68 15.09 -1.36
C ARG A 97 -14.80 15.44 -0.38
N GLU A 98 -16.03 15.54 -0.86
CA GLU A 98 -17.20 15.90 -0.04
C GLU A 98 -17.54 14.83 0.99
N GLU A 99 -17.20 13.57 0.72
CA GLU A 99 -17.35 12.47 1.68
C GLU A 99 -16.18 12.42 2.67
N TYR A 100 -14.96 12.67 2.19
CA TYR A 100 -13.77 12.76 3.03
C TYR A 100 -13.93 13.83 4.13
N GLU A 101 -14.50 14.99 3.79
CA GLU A 101 -14.76 16.07 4.75
C GLU A 101 -15.71 15.66 5.89
N LYS A 102 -16.58 14.67 5.69
CA LYS A 102 -17.52 14.17 6.72
C LYS A 102 -16.84 13.33 7.81
N PHE A 103 -15.59 12.92 7.62
CA PHE A 103 -14.82 12.22 8.65
C PHE A 103 -14.25 13.18 9.71
N PHE A 104 -14.44 14.49 9.54
CA PHE A 104 -13.86 15.49 10.44
C PHE A 104 -14.91 16.22 11.27
N SER A 105 -14.55 16.54 12.50
CA SER A 105 -15.26 17.45 13.39
C SER A 105 -14.49 18.78 13.52
N GLY A 106 -15.24 19.88 13.68
CA GLY A 106 -14.68 21.23 13.82
C GLY A 106 -15.55 22.28 13.14
N SER A 107 -15.04 23.50 13.04
CA SER A 107 -15.65 24.52 12.18
C SER A 107 -15.51 24.14 10.71
N GLU A 108 -16.40 24.67 9.87
CA GLU A 108 -16.36 24.45 8.42
C GLU A 108 -15.01 24.86 7.83
N GLU A 109 -14.43 25.97 8.31
CA GLU A 109 -13.10 26.43 7.90
C GLU A 109 -12.01 25.41 8.23
N SER A 110 -12.07 24.79 9.42
CA SER A 110 -11.09 23.79 9.84
C SER A 110 -11.19 22.51 9.00
N ILE A 111 -12.41 22.09 8.67
CA ILE A 111 -12.69 20.92 7.81
C ILE A 111 -12.18 21.17 6.39
N ARG A 112 -12.45 22.36 5.83
CA ARG A 112 -11.89 22.76 4.54
C ARG A 112 -10.37 22.83 4.56
N GLN A 113 -9.79 23.30 5.67
CA GLN A 113 -8.34 23.36 5.82
C GLN A 113 -7.68 21.98 5.78
N VAL A 114 -8.16 21.00 6.55
CA VAL A 114 -7.56 19.65 6.52
C VAL A 114 -7.65 19.01 5.12
N SER A 115 -8.78 19.19 4.44
CA SER A 115 -8.99 18.75 3.05
C SER A 115 -7.98 19.39 2.09
N ASN A 116 -7.80 20.71 2.18
CA ASN A 116 -6.81 21.44 1.38
C ASN A 116 -5.36 21.02 1.70
N CYS A 117 -5.02 20.85 2.98
CA CYS A 117 -3.68 20.41 3.41
C CYS A 117 -3.36 19.04 2.82
N MET A 118 -4.32 18.11 2.80
CA MET A 118 -4.13 16.77 2.24
C MET A 118 -3.93 16.81 0.72
N GLU A 119 -4.77 17.56 -0.01
CA GLU A 119 -4.62 17.72 -1.47
C GLU A 119 -3.30 18.41 -1.82
N GLN A 120 -2.90 19.44 -1.08
CA GLN A 120 -1.63 20.13 -1.30
C GLN A 120 -0.43 19.22 -1.01
N CYS A 121 -0.51 18.41 0.05
CA CYS A 121 0.48 17.38 0.36
C CYS A 121 0.61 16.36 -0.79
N PHE A 122 -0.52 15.81 -1.25
CA PHE A 122 -0.56 14.90 -2.39
C PHE A 122 0.08 15.52 -3.63
N HIS A 123 -0.31 16.75 -3.96
CA HIS A 123 0.25 17.50 -5.08
C HIS A 123 1.77 17.62 -4.98
N MET A 124 2.30 18.05 -3.83
CA MET A 124 3.73 18.23 -3.62
C MET A 124 4.49 16.90 -3.79
N CYS A 125 3.95 15.80 -3.24
CA CYS A 125 4.56 14.48 -3.39
C CYS A 125 4.61 14.04 -4.85
N ILE A 126 3.48 14.16 -5.56
CA ILE A 126 3.38 13.77 -6.97
C ILE A 126 4.32 14.63 -7.83
N LYS A 127 4.31 15.95 -7.64
CA LYS A 127 5.16 16.88 -8.37
C LYS A 127 6.64 16.53 -8.17
N HIS A 128 7.10 16.46 -6.93
CA HIS A 128 8.50 16.17 -6.60
C HIS A 128 8.97 14.83 -7.18
N LEU A 129 8.13 13.79 -7.11
CA LEU A 129 8.51 12.45 -7.56
C LEU A 129 8.52 12.29 -9.09
N LEU A 130 7.77 13.14 -9.80
CA LEU A 130 7.52 12.97 -11.23
C LEU A 130 7.96 14.17 -12.10
N GLU A 131 8.38 15.30 -11.52
CA GLU A 131 8.68 16.55 -12.23
C GLU A 131 9.67 16.41 -13.39
N ASN A 132 10.69 15.55 -13.25
CA ASN A 132 11.72 15.34 -14.27
C ASN A 132 11.35 14.27 -15.31
N LYS A 133 10.12 13.75 -15.29
CA LYS A 133 9.68 12.70 -16.21
C LYS A 133 9.06 13.33 -17.45
N VAL A 134 9.58 12.98 -18.63
CA VAL A 134 9.19 13.53 -19.94
C VAL A 134 7.67 13.51 -20.21
N PHE A 135 6.96 12.56 -19.61
CA PHE A 135 5.52 12.40 -19.76
C PHE A 135 4.69 13.17 -18.72
N PHE A 136 5.31 14.01 -17.89
CA PHE A 136 4.68 14.68 -16.76
C PHE A 136 4.68 16.22 -16.95
N PRO A 137 3.52 16.88 -17.16
CA PRO A 137 3.49 18.29 -17.56
C PRO A 137 3.76 19.28 -16.40
N GLU A 138 4.91 19.96 -16.38
CA GLU A 138 5.41 20.76 -15.23
C GLU A 138 4.46 21.86 -14.66
N SER A 139 3.55 22.40 -15.47
CA SER A 139 2.75 23.59 -15.12
C SER A 139 1.37 23.31 -14.51
N MET A 140 1.14 22.11 -13.95
CA MET A 140 -0.18 21.68 -13.48
C MET A 140 -0.26 21.44 -11.97
N PHE A 141 -1.41 21.76 -11.38
CA PHE A 141 -1.74 21.33 -10.02
C PHE A 141 -2.37 19.94 -10.05
N TYR A 142 -1.60 18.93 -9.65
CA TYR A 142 -2.06 17.53 -9.61
C TYR A 142 -2.95 17.25 -8.40
N THR A 143 -4.26 17.26 -8.62
CA THR A 143 -5.23 16.70 -7.66
C THR A 143 -5.30 15.19 -7.77
N ARG A 144 -5.78 14.52 -6.72
CA ARG A 144 -6.06 13.08 -6.78
C ARG A 144 -6.99 12.72 -7.94
N GLU A 145 -8.06 13.49 -8.10
CA GLU A 145 -9.07 13.26 -9.13
C GLU A 145 -8.48 13.32 -10.54
N PHE A 146 -7.64 14.32 -10.81
CA PHE A 146 -6.96 14.46 -12.10
C PHE A 146 -6.06 13.25 -12.41
N ILE A 147 -5.24 12.83 -11.44
CA ILE A 147 -4.34 11.68 -11.63
C ILE A 147 -5.13 10.40 -11.91
N GLU A 148 -6.21 10.16 -11.17
CA GLU A 148 -7.00 8.93 -11.24
C GLU A 148 -7.90 8.86 -12.48
N ASN A 149 -8.49 9.98 -12.90
CA ASN A 149 -9.52 10.01 -13.92
C ASN A 149 -9.04 10.53 -15.29
N GLU A 150 -8.00 11.35 -15.32
CA GLU A 150 -7.53 11.96 -16.58
C GLU A 150 -6.15 11.42 -16.96
N PHE A 151 -5.19 11.46 -16.03
CA PHE A 151 -3.81 11.16 -16.36
C PHE A 151 -3.56 9.66 -16.58
N ILE A 152 -3.94 8.79 -15.64
CA ILE A 152 -3.76 7.33 -15.78
C ILE A 152 -4.56 6.73 -16.94
N PRO A 153 -5.84 7.12 -17.18
CA PRO A 153 -6.61 6.58 -18.29
C PRO A 153 -6.04 6.96 -19.67
N SER A 154 -5.57 8.20 -19.86
CA SER A 154 -5.02 8.67 -21.14
C SER A 154 -3.83 7.84 -21.67
N ILE A 155 -3.10 7.19 -20.76
CA ILE A 155 -1.95 6.34 -21.08
C ILE A 155 -2.35 5.08 -21.86
N ARG A 156 -3.57 4.57 -21.66
CA ARG A 156 -3.99 3.28 -22.26
C ARG A 156 -4.38 3.38 -23.72
N ASP A 157 -4.69 4.58 -24.21
CA ASP A 157 -5.37 4.76 -25.49
C ASP A 157 -4.42 5.06 -26.67
N SER A 158 -3.21 5.59 -26.41
CA SER A 158 -2.29 6.02 -27.47
C SER A 158 -1.32 4.94 -27.98
N ASP A 159 -0.99 3.91 -27.20
CA ASP A 159 -0.12 2.80 -27.63
C ASP A 159 -0.44 1.47 -26.91
N LYS A 160 -1.64 0.96 -27.17
CA LYS A 160 -2.17 -0.26 -26.55
C LYS A 160 -1.25 -1.48 -26.72
N ASN A 161 -0.61 -1.61 -27.89
CA ASN A 161 0.26 -2.76 -28.17
C ASN A 161 1.58 -2.68 -27.39
N ALA A 162 2.26 -1.53 -27.39
CA ALA A 162 3.47 -1.39 -26.59
C ALA A 162 3.17 -1.52 -25.09
N TYR A 163 2.03 -0.99 -24.63
CA TYR A 163 1.55 -1.17 -23.27
C TYR A 163 1.39 -2.64 -22.90
N LEU A 164 0.71 -3.44 -23.73
CA LEU A 164 0.51 -4.87 -23.49
C LEU A 164 1.84 -5.63 -23.46
N VAL A 165 2.73 -5.36 -24.42
CA VAL A 165 4.06 -5.99 -24.50
C VAL A 165 4.89 -5.65 -23.27
N ALA A 166 4.94 -4.38 -22.90
CA ALA A 166 5.73 -3.93 -21.77
C ALA A 166 5.21 -4.49 -20.43
N THR A 167 3.89 -4.51 -20.27
CA THR A 167 3.22 -5.12 -19.11
C THR A 167 3.58 -6.60 -19.01
N GLN A 168 3.55 -7.32 -20.12
CA GLN A 168 3.90 -8.74 -20.14
C GLN A 168 5.39 -8.98 -19.82
N ILE A 169 6.30 -8.18 -20.38
CA ILE A 169 7.73 -8.24 -20.06
C ILE A 169 7.96 -8.00 -18.57
N ARG A 170 7.31 -6.97 -18.01
CA ARG A 170 7.42 -6.66 -16.58
C ARG A 170 6.88 -7.80 -15.73
N ARG A 171 5.71 -8.33 -16.04
CA ARG A 171 5.12 -9.49 -15.35
C ARG A 171 6.07 -10.68 -15.31
N THR A 172 6.72 -11.03 -16.42
CA THR A 172 7.68 -12.13 -16.48
C THR A 172 8.88 -11.89 -15.56
N LYS A 173 9.43 -10.68 -15.54
CA LYS A 173 10.52 -10.31 -14.61
C LYS A 173 10.10 -10.44 -13.14
N LEU A 174 8.91 -9.95 -12.81
CA LEU A 174 8.39 -10.02 -11.44
C LEU A 174 8.03 -11.45 -11.02
N ALA A 175 7.57 -12.30 -11.95
CA ALA A 175 7.35 -13.72 -11.69
C ALA A 175 8.65 -14.47 -11.37
N MET A 176 9.75 -14.14 -12.04
CA MET A 176 11.06 -14.69 -11.67
C MET A 176 11.46 -14.28 -10.25
N ARG A 177 11.27 -13.00 -9.86
CA ARG A 177 11.53 -12.55 -8.47
C ARG A 177 10.63 -13.25 -7.46
N ALA A 178 9.35 -13.41 -7.77
CA ALA A 178 8.40 -14.13 -6.92
C ALA A 178 8.81 -15.60 -6.72
N SER A 179 9.32 -16.27 -7.76
CA SER A 179 9.85 -17.64 -7.66
C SER A 179 11.11 -17.76 -6.79
N GLN A 180 11.71 -16.64 -6.42
CA GLN A 180 12.87 -16.54 -5.52
C GLN A 180 12.45 -16.07 -4.11
N GLY A 181 11.16 -15.88 -3.86
CA GLY A 181 10.61 -15.46 -2.56
C GLY A 181 10.15 -14.00 -2.50
N ASP A 182 10.56 -13.16 -3.45
CA ASP A 182 10.17 -11.75 -3.49
C ASP A 182 8.87 -11.53 -4.28
N TYR A 183 7.75 -11.88 -3.66
CA TYR A 183 6.45 -11.98 -4.32
C TYR A 183 5.65 -10.67 -4.38
N LYS A 184 5.87 -9.76 -3.41
CA LYS A 184 5.07 -8.52 -3.26
C LYS A 184 5.07 -7.65 -4.53
N PRO A 185 6.20 -7.44 -5.24
CA PRO A 185 6.22 -6.66 -6.47
C PRO A 185 5.27 -7.24 -7.55
N LEU A 186 5.26 -8.56 -7.74
CA LEU A 186 4.34 -9.19 -8.70
C LEU A 186 2.88 -8.99 -8.27
N LEU A 187 2.57 -9.18 -6.99
CA LEU A 187 1.22 -9.02 -6.47
C LEU A 187 0.72 -7.58 -6.71
N PHE A 188 1.53 -6.58 -6.41
CA PHE A 188 1.15 -5.17 -6.61
C PHE A 188 0.99 -4.82 -8.09
N HIS A 189 1.84 -5.37 -8.96
CA HIS A 189 1.67 -5.23 -10.41
C HIS A 189 0.31 -5.80 -10.88
N LEU A 190 -0.07 -7.00 -10.44
CA LEU A 190 -1.34 -7.62 -10.83
C LEU A 190 -2.55 -6.85 -10.28
N LEU A 191 -2.46 -6.38 -9.02
CA LEU A 191 -3.52 -5.58 -8.40
C LEU A 191 -3.68 -4.22 -9.06
N ALA A 192 -2.57 -3.54 -9.36
CA ALA A 192 -2.59 -2.27 -10.06
C ALA A 192 -3.33 -2.39 -11.39
N LEU A 193 -3.11 -3.49 -12.11
CA LEU A 193 -3.75 -3.82 -13.39
C LEU A 193 -5.17 -4.37 -13.29
N SER A 194 -5.76 -4.39 -12.09
CA SER A 194 -7.10 -4.90 -11.83
C SER A 194 -7.29 -6.35 -12.31
N VAL A 195 -6.23 -7.17 -12.21
CA VAL A 195 -6.32 -8.61 -12.51
C VAL A 195 -7.25 -9.27 -11.48
N SER A 196 -8.13 -10.16 -11.93
CA SER A 196 -9.10 -10.80 -11.04
C SER A 196 -8.41 -11.67 -9.97
N PRO A 197 -9.00 -11.79 -8.76
CA PRO A 197 -8.42 -12.60 -7.68
C PRO A 197 -8.08 -14.03 -8.12
N GLU A 198 -8.93 -14.67 -8.92
CA GLU A 198 -8.74 -16.03 -9.42
C GLU A 198 -7.51 -16.14 -10.32
N LYS A 199 -7.27 -15.13 -11.17
CA LYS A 199 -6.09 -15.09 -12.03
C LYS A 199 -4.81 -14.84 -11.22
N ILE A 200 -4.88 -13.96 -10.22
CA ILE A 200 -3.77 -13.73 -9.28
C ILE A 200 -3.41 -15.04 -8.58
N TRP A 201 -4.42 -15.77 -8.10
CA TRP A 201 -4.27 -17.06 -7.48
C TRP A 201 -3.61 -18.09 -8.38
N CYS A 202 -4.15 -18.33 -9.58
CA CYS A 202 -3.58 -19.27 -10.55
C CYS A 202 -2.11 -18.95 -10.83
N GLN A 203 -1.76 -17.67 -10.92
CA GLN A 203 -0.40 -17.25 -11.17
C GLN A 203 0.53 -17.56 -9.99
N PHE A 204 0.13 -17.24 -8.76
CA PHE A 204 0.95 -17.59 -7.59
C PHE A 204 1.02 -19.09 -7.33
N LEU A 205 -0.03 -19.85 -7.68
CA LEU A 205 -0.01 -21.30 -7.62
C LEU A 205 1.02 -21.91 -8.56
N ALA A 206 1.10 -21.42 -9.80
CA ALA A 206 2.12 -21.86 -10.74
C ALA A 206 3.56 -21.50 -10.30
N ILE A 207 3.73 -20.45 -9.49
CA ILE A 207 5.04 -19.98 -9.01
C ILE A 207 5.47 -20.73 -7.75
N PHE A 208 4.55 -20.90 -6.82
CA PHE A 208 4.82 -21.42 -5.49
C PHE A 208 4.77 -22.95 -5.40
N VAL A 209 4.00 -23.61 -6.26
CA VAL A 209 3.98 -25.07 -6.31
C VAL A 209 5.18 -25.56 -7.15
N PRO A 210 6.15 -26.31 -6.56
CA PRO A 210 7.29 -26.81 -7.32
C PRO A 210 6.87 -27.73 -8.46
N LYS A 211 7.52 -27.63 -9.63
CA LYS A 211 7.28 -28.53 -10.78
C LYS A 211 7.59 -30.02 -10.51
N LEU A 212 8.42 -30.29 -9.49
CA LEU A 212 8.79 -31.63 -9.02
C LEU A 212 8.08 -31.88 -7.68
N THR A 213 6.77 -32.12 -7.74
CA THR A 213 5.94 -32.32 -6.55
C THR A 213 5.45 -33.76 -6.51
N THR A 214 5.57 -34.40 -5.34
CA THR A 214 4.80 -35.63 -5.08
C THR A 214 3.32 -35.26 -4.98
N PRO A 215 2.38 -36.16 -5.34
CA PRO A 215 0.95 -35.91 -5.21
C PRO A 215 0.54 -35.38 -3.82
N LYS A 216 1.24 -35.83 -2.77
CA LYS A 216 1.05 -35.38 -1.39
C LYS A 216 1.34 -33.89 -1.19
N LEU A 217 2.44 -33.38 -1.76
CA LEU A 217 2.81 -31.97 -1.62
C LEU A 217 1.86 -31.05 -2.41
N ILE A 218 1.31 -31.54 -3.53
CA ILE A 218 0.25 -30.83 -4.28
C ILE A 218 -1.01 -30.71 -3.43
N GLU A 219 -1.43 -31.81 -2.79
CA GLU A 219 -2.60 -31.83 -1.90
C GLU A 219 -2.41 -30.89 -0.70
N GLU A 220 -1.25 -30.93 -0.03
CA GLU A 220 -0.92 -30.03 1.08
C GLU A 220 -0.94 -28.56 0.66
N CYS A 221 -0.33 -28.22 -0.49
CA CYS A 221 -0.36 -26.86 -1.03
C CYS A 221 -1.79 -26.41 -1.38
N THR A 222 -2.61 -27.31 -1.92
CA THR A 222 -4.02 -27.04 -2.28
C THR A 222 -4.88 -26.82 -1.04
N GLN A 223 -4.62 -27.54 0.06
CA GLN A 223 -5.31 -27.31 1.33
C GLN A 223 -4.92 -25.98 1.96
N LEU A 224 -3.63 -25.63 1.95
CA LEU A 224 -3.17 -24.30 2.41
C LEU A 224 -3.78 -23.17 1.57
N PHE A 225 -3.92 -23.39 0.26
CA PHE A 225 -4.61 -22.48 -0.65
C PHE A 225 -6.07 -22.24 -0.23
N ARG A 226 -6.87 -23.30 -0.08
CA ARG A 226 -8.28 -23.19 0.35
C ARG A 226 -8.42 -22.55 1.72
N LYS A 227 -7.49 -22.84 2.63
CA LYS A 227 -7.45 -22.22 3.96
C LYS A 227 -7.19 -20.73 3.85
N ALA A 228 -6.23 -20.31 3.04
CA ALA A 228 -5.91 -18.89 2.87
C ALA A 228 -7.09 -18.13 2.26
N GLU A 229 -7.72 -18.67 1.22
CA GLU A 229 -8.90 -18.11 0.55
C GLU A 229 -10.08 -17.91 1.51
N SER A 230 -10.39 -18.93 2.33
CA SER A 230 -11.50 -18.87 3.29
C SER A 230 -11.23 -18.01 4.53
N SER A 231 -9.96 -17.82 4.91
CA SER A 231 -9.59 -17.13 6.15
C SER A 231 -9.42 -15.62 6.01
N MET A 232 -9.16 -15.11 4.80
CA MET A 232 -8.81 -13.71 4.58
C MET A 232 -9.71 -13.06 3.54
N LYS A 233 -10.15 -11.83 3.80
CA LYS A 233 -11.06 -11.09 2.91
C LYS A 233 -10.39 -10.53 1.66
N THR A 234 -9.09 -10.23 1.72
CA THR A 234 -8.38 -9.58 0.61
C THR A 234 -7.34 -10.51 0.02
N ILE A 235 -7.27 -10.54 -1.32
CA ILE A 235 -6.30 -11.37 -2.06
C ILE A 235 -4.85 -11.13 -1.60
N GLU A 236 -4.51 -9.89 -1.22
CA GLU A 236 -3.19 -9.57 -0.68
C GLU A 236 -2.87 -10.34 0.61
N LYS A 237 -3.81 -10.34 1.56
CA LYS A 237 -3.65 -11.08 2.83
C LYS A 237 -3.68 -12.59 2.59
N GLN A 238 -4.49 -13.04 1.64
CA GLN A 238 -4.55 -14.46 1.27
C GLN A 238 -3.20 -14.94 0.71
N ILE A 239 -2.61 -14.22 -0.25
CA ILE A 239 -1.29 -14.55 -0.82
C ILE A 239 -0.18 -14.45 0.22
N GLN A 240 -0.22 -13.45 1.09
CA GLN A 240 0.74 -13.32 2.20
C GLN A 240 0.68 -14.52 3.16
N LEU A 241 -0.52 -14.90 3.60
CA LEU A 241 -0.71 -16.03 4.50
C LEU A 241 -0.20 -17.33 3.86
N TRP A 242 -0.50 -17.53 2.57
CA TRP A 242 -0.02 -18.69 1.85
C TRP A 242 1.50 -18.71 1.74
N TYR A 243 2.11 -17.59 1.32
CA TYR A 243 3.56 -17.43 1.23
C TYR A 243 4.25 -17.79 2.55
N VAL A 244 3.78 -17.24 3.68
CA VAL A 244 4.32 -17.56 5.01
C VAL A 244 4.19 -19.04 5.34
N SER A 245 3.07 -19.67 4.96
CA SER A 245 2.81 -21.09 5.25
C SER A 245 3.70 -22.05 4.45
N ILE A 246 4.16 -21.63 3.26
CA ILE A 246 5.00 -22.47 2.40
C ILE A 246 6.49 -22.13 2.46
N ALA A 247 6.86 -20.96 3.00
CA ALA A 247 8.24 -20.47 3.00
C ALA A 247 9.23 -21.47 3.61
N GLU A 248 8.82 -22.24 4.61
CA GLU A 248 9.64 -23.26 5.27
C GLU A 248 10.02 -24.43 4.34
N TYR A 249 9.15 -24.76 3.39
CA TYR A 249 9.40 -25.78 2.36
C TYR A 249 10.34 -25.29 1.26
N HIS A 250 10.49 -23.96 1.14
CA HIS A 250 11.33 -23.30 0.15
C HIS A 250 12.55 -22.66 0.80
N LYS A 251 13.41 -23.48 1.44
CA LYS A 251 14.63 -23.03 2.13
C LYS A 251 15.53 -22.13 1.27
N ASN A 252 15.49 -22.30 -0.06
CA ASN A 252 16.26 -21.51 -1.03
C ASN A 252 15.70 -20.10 -1.28
N TRP A 253 14.44 -19.81 -0.96
CA TRP A 253 13.88 -18.46 -0.99
C TRP A 253 14.49 -17.57 0.09
N LEU A 254 14.93 -18.19 1.20
CA LEU A 254 15.52 -17.49 2.34
C LEU A 254 17.06 -17.57 2.36
N SER A 255 17.69 -18.46 1.59
CA SER A 255 19.13 -18.77 1.68
C SER A 255 20.00 -18.27 0.52
N LYS A 256 19.43 -17.69 -0.54
CA LYS A 256 20.22 -17.12 -1.66
C LYS A 256 19.81 -15.70 -2.01
N GLY A 257 20.59 -14.75 -1.51
CA GLY A 257 20.76 -13.45 -2.15
C GLY A 257 22.24 -13.09 -2.18
N PRO A 258 22.91 -13.01 -3.35
CA PRO A 258 24.11 -12.19 -3.44
C PRO A 258 23.62 -10.75 -3.35
N GLY A 259 23.88 -10.13 -2.20
CA GLY A 259 23.44 -8.77 -1.90
C GLY A 259 22.18 -8.77 -1.06
N ARG A 260 22.32 -8.29 0.18
CA ARG A 260 21.24 -7.60 0.87
C ARG A 260 20.75 -6.48 -0.06
N VAL A 261 19.77 -6.75 -0.91
CA VAL A 261 18.82 -5.71 -1.28
C VAL A 261 18.20 -5.34 0.05
N LYS A 262 18.44 -4.11 0.51
CA LYS A 262 17.84 -3.55 1.72
C LYS A 262 16.40 -4.05 1.78
N ARG A 263 16.01 -4.65 2.90
CA ARG A 263 14.58 -4.83 3.21
C ARG A 263 13.98 -3.43 3.08
N PHE A 264 13.36 -3.13 1.96
CA PHE A 264 12.36 -2.09 1.92
C PHE A 264 11.20 -2.71 2.68
N GLU A 265 11.14 -2.40 3.97
CA GLU A 265 9.93 -2.58 4.75
C GLU A 265 8.83 -1.85 3.97
N VAL A 266 7.83 -2.63 3.58
CA VAL A 266 6.63 -2.17 2.88
C VAL A 266 5.60 -1.81 3.91
#